data_AF-A0A2V8G8J2-F1
#
_entry.id   AF-A0A2V8G8J2-F1
#
_cell.length_a   1.000
_cell.length_b   1.000
_cell.length_c   1.000
_cell.angle_alpha   90.00
_cell.angle_beta   90.00
_cell.angle_gamma   90.00
#
_symmetry.space_group_name_H-M   'P 1'
#
loop_
_entity.id
_entity.type
_entity.pdbx_description
1 polymer ?
#
loop_
_entity_poly.entity_id
_entity_poly.type
_entity_poly.pdbx_seq_one_letter_code
_entity_poly.pdbx_strand_id
1 'polypeptide(L)'
;PIIGTSIATVTVPASITANTPVTFTFPSSPAVTPGTLVTFAMSQVNPAGLNLYYDVGDCGLNDPNCPTNNPTKETEGTSPPLDTFRRNGVSVKITGAPPPPPPTAVNLAPAAAGSFVQGQSYSETRGVEFVVEGNQPVSVATMTLSGFNVFAPTTIGARIYNIAGQLLWSGSGLAPAGQQQTITIPVQAILQAGGTYLAAFYVTGGSGTFLQPTGWSLSGTQPYEGSPAGWFRIQRAWQSPVDGFPQNPNVFVPQITLNSSR
;
A
#
# COMPACT_ATOMS: atom_id res chain seq x y z
N PRO A 1 22.98 12.51 -8.01
CA PRO A 1 23.00 12.28 -6.54
C PRO A 1 22.77 10.79 -6.28
N ILE A 2 23.45 10.19 -5.30
CA ILE A 2 23.21 8.79 -4.92
C ILE A 2 21.87 8.73 -4.19
N ILE A 3 20.92 7.96 -4.72
CA ILE A 3 19.56 7.82 -4.16
C ILE A 3 19.46 6.74 -3.07
N GLY A 4 20.49 5.91 -2.93
CA GLY A 4 20.66 4.95 -1.84
C GLY A 4 21.74 3.91 -2.17
N THR A 5 22.10 3.08 -1.20
CA THR A 5 23.11 2.02 -1.32
C THR A 5 22.60 0.75 -0.64
N SER A 6 22.98 -0.41 -1.17
CA SER A 6 22.70 -1.71 -0.56
C SER A 6 23.84 -2.68 -0.89
N ILE A 7 24.09 -3.65 0.00
CA ILE A 7 25.18 -4.63 -0.11
C ILE A 7 24.57 -6.02 0.09
N ALA A 8 24.98 -6.97 -0.75
CA ALA A 8 24.64 -8.37 -0.63
C ALA A 8 25.91 -9.22 -0.82
N THR A 9 25.97 -10.37 -0.17
CA THR A 9 27.05 -11.35 -0.31
C THR A 9 26.45 -12.69 -0.71
N VAL A 10 27.11 -13.39 -1.61
CA VAL A 10 26.69 -14.70 -2.11
C VAL A 10 27.90 -15.61 -2.23
N THR A 11 27.71 -16.89 -1.95
CA THR A 11 28.75 -17.91 -2.21
C THR A 11 28.68 -18.31 -3.67
N VAL A 12 29.73 -17.98 -4.42
CA VAL A 12 29.86 -18.42 -5.82
C VAL A 12 30.30 -19.89 -5.81
N PRO A 13 29.59 -20.79 -6.51
CA PRO A 13 30.06 -22.17 -6.68
C PRO A 13 31.40 -22.14 -7.43
N ALA A 14 32.40 -22.87 -6.92
CA ALA A 14 33.74 -22.88 -7.50
C ALA A 14 33.74 -23.50 -8.90
N SER A 15 33.76 -22.67 -9.94
CA SER A 15 34.09 -23.10 -11.30
C SER A 15 34.76 -21.96 -12.05
N ILE A 16 35.99 -22.20 -12.50
CA ILE A 16 36.77 -21.29 -13.36
C ILE A 16 36.55 -21.56 -14.86
N THR A 17 35.73 -22.56 -15.21
CA THR A 17 35.59 -23.06 -16.59
C THR A 17 34.21 -22.82 -17.19
N ALA A 18 33.26 -22.30 -16.41
CA ALA A 18 31.89 -22.10 -16.86
C ALA A 18 31.27 -20.84 -16.26
N ASN A 19 30.50 -20.13 -17.10
CA ASN A 19 29.64 -19.06 -16.65
C ASN A 19 28.54 -19.64 -15.76
N THR A 20 28.52 -19.23 -14.49
CA THR A 20 27.48 -19.66 -13.54
C THR A 20 26.62 -18.46 -13.15
N PRO A 21 25.27 -18.52 -13.32
CA PRO A 21 24.39 -17.47 -12.86
C PRO A 21 24.48 -17.32 -11.33
N VAL A 22 24.71 -16.08 -10.88
CA VAL A 22 24.75 -15.72 -9.47
C VAL A 22 23.68 -14.66 -9.20
N THR A 23 22.83 -14.91 -8.21
CA THR A 23 21.74 -13.98 -7.83
C THR A 23 22.12 -13.24 -6.55
N PHE A 24 22.12 -11.91 -6.61
CA PHE A 24 22.26 -11.04 -5.44
C PHE A 24 20.89 -10.53 -5.03
N THR A 25 20.46 -10.83 -3.81
CA THR A 25 19.21 -10.33 -3.24
C THR A 25 19.51 -9.18 -2.30
N PHE A 26 18.94 -8.00 -2.58
CA PHE A 26 19.11 -6.79 -1.77
C PHE A 26 17.86 -6.57 -0.90
N PRO A 27 17.91 -6.86 0.41
CA PRO A 27 16.72 -6.82 1.27
C PRO A 27 16.26 -5.39 1.62
N SER A 28 17.11 -4.39 1.39
CA SER A 28 16.87 -2.98 1.73
C SER A 28 17.17 -2.05 0.54
N SER A 29 16.91 -2.52 -0.68
CA SER A 29 17.16 -1.69 -1.87
C SER A 29 16.17 -0.52 -1.93
N PRO A 30 16.61 0.73 -2.13
CA PRO A 30 15.71 1.80 -2.52
C PRO A 30 14.97 1.39 -3.79
N ALA A 31 13.69 1.74 -3.90
CA ALA A 31 12.93 1.48 -5.11
C ALA A 31 13.63 2.16 -6.31
N VAL A 32 13.93 1.38 -7.36
CA VAL A 32 14.55 1.89 -8.57
C VAL A 32 13.44 2.31 -9.54
N THR A 33 13.26 3.62 -9.71
CA THR A 33 12.30 4.16 -10.68
C THR A 33 12.79 3.87 -12.11
N PRO A 34 11.92 3.44 -13.05
CA PRO A 34 12.29 3.29 -14.45
C PRO A 34 12.98 4.54 -15.01
N GLY A 35 14.06 4.35 -15.78
CA GLY A 35 14.90 5.44 -16.30
C GLY A 35 16.03 5.88 -15.37
N THR A 36 16.13 5.32 -14.15
CA THR A 36 17.24 5.56 -13.24
C THR A 36 18.49 4.78 -13.65
N LEU A 37 19.67 5.40 -13.53
CA LEU A 37 20.95 4.73 -13.68
C LEU A 37 21.29 3.93 -12.41
N VAL A 38 21.56 2.63 -12.56
CA VAL A 38 22.01 1.75 -11.46
C VAL A 38 23.49 1.44 -11.65
N THR A 39 24.29 1.61 -10.58
CA THR A 39 25.70 1.23 -10.55
C THR A 39 25.91 0.15 -9.48
N PHE A 40 26.70 -0.87 -9.78
CA PHE A 40 27.10 -1.91 -8.83
C PHE A 40 28.58 -2.23 -9.01
N ALA A 41 29.20 -2.72 -7.94
CA ALA A 41 30.57 -3.25 -7.96
C ALA A 41 30.56 -4.59 -7.21
N MET A 42 31.34 -5.56 -7.69
CA MET A 42 31.54 -6.84 -7.03
C MET A 42 32.97 -6.93 -6.50
N SER A 43 33.13 -7.43 -5.29
CA SER A 43 34.43 -7.75 -4.69
C SER A 43 34.39 -9.15 -4.10
N GLN A 44 35.52 -9.86 -4.21
CA GLN A 44 35.66 -11.17 -3.60
C GLN A 44 35.99 -11.04 -2.12
N VAL A 45 35.13 -11.60 -1.27
CA VAL A 45 35.28 -11.52 0.19
C VAL A 45 36.15 -12.65 0.74
N ASN A 46 36.02 -13.88 0.23
CA ASN A 46 36.75 -15.05 0.73
C ASN A 46 36.89 -16.16 -0.35
N PRO A 47 38.11 -16.68 -0.63
CA PRO A 47 39.41 -16.15 -0.19
C PRO A 47 39.66 -14.78 -0.81
N ALA A 48 40.27 -13.87 -0.06
CA ALA A 48 40.58 -12.53 -0.55
C ALA A 48 41.67 -12.60 -1.65
N GLY A 49 41.61 -11.67 -2.61
CA GLY A 49 42.70 -11.45 -3.56
C GLY A 49 42.69 -12.32 -4.83
N LEU A 50 41.63 -13.08 -5.09
CA LEU A 50 41.41 -13.70 -6.41
C LEU A 50 40.54 -12.78 -7.30
N ASN A 51 40.60 -13.02 -8.60
CA ASN A 51 39.83 -12.27 -9.59
C ASN A 51 38.43 -12.89 -9.75
N LEU A 52 37.40 -12.03 -9.66
CA LEU A 52 36.07 -12.32 -10.16
C LEU A 52 35.95 -11.77 -11.59
N TYR A 53 35.34 -12.56 -12.46
CA TYR A 53 35.08 -12.16 -13.84
C TYR A 53 33.58 -12.04 -14.07
N TYR A 54 33.19 -10.99 -14.80
CA TYR A 54 31.85 -10.90 -15.36
C TYR A 54 31.75 -11.77 -16.61
N ASP A 55 30.58 -12.34 -16.85
CA ASP A 55 30.25 -12.82 -18.19
C ASP A 55 30.04 -11.62 -19.12
N VAL A 56 30.73 -11.60 -20.25
CA VAL A 56 30.79 -10.46 -21.18
C VAL A 56 30.16 -10.77 -22.54
N GLY A 57 29.46 -11.91 -22.64
CA GLY A 57 28.84 -12.38 -23.87
C GLY A 57 29.85 -12.51 -25.02
N ASP A 58 29.40 -12.25 -26.25
CA ASP A 58 30.22 -12.35 -27.46
C ASP A 58 31.20 -11.17 -27.63
N CYS A 59 31.14 -10.16 -26.75
CA CYS A 59 31.98 -8.98 -26.86
C CYS A 59 33.28 -9.11 -26.07
N GLY A 60 34.40 -8.94 -26.79
CA GLY A 60 35.74 -8.97 -26.22
C GLY A 60 36.07 -7.75 -25.35
N LEU A 61 37.14 -7.86 -24.57
CA LEU A 61 37.74 -6.72 -23.86
C LEU A 61 38.14 -5.64 -24.87
N ASN A 62 37.74 -4.38 -24.61
CA ASN A 62 38.04 -3.21 -25.44
C ASN A 62 37.56 -3.29 -26.90
N ASP A 63 36.48 -4.02 -27.22
CA ASP A 63 35.93 -4.04 -28.58
C ASP A 63 35.06 -2.78 -28.83
N PRO A 64 35.53 -1.79 -29.61
CA PRO A 64 34.78 -0.56 -29.88
C PRO A 64 33.64 -0.77 -30.88
N ASN A 65 33.61 -1.91 -31.59
CA ASN A 65 32.66 -2.23 -32.64
C ASN A 65 31.57 -3.21 -32.18
N CYS A 66 31.63 -3.65 -30.92
CA CYS A 66 30.66 -4.55 -30.29
C CYS A 66 29.21 -4.04 -30.50
N PRO A 67 28.39 -4.70 -31.35
CA PRO A 67 27.06 -4.24 -31.72
C PRO A 67 25.99 -4.80 -30.75
N THR A 68 26.27 -4.81 -29.45
CA THR A 68 25.29 -5.34 -28.48
C THR A 68 24.20 -4.31 -28.21
N ASN A 69 22.94 -4.77 -28.23
CA ASN A 69 21.80 -4.04 -27.64
C ASN A 69 21.80 -4.09 -26.09
N ASN A 70 22.92 -4.46 -25.46
CA ASN A 70 23.02 -4.59 -24.02
C ASN A 70 23.25 -3.20 -23.37
N PRO A 71 22.35 -2.73 -22.48
CA PRO A 71 22.47 -1.41 -21.86
C PRO A 71 23.59 -1.32 -20.80
N THR A 72 24.20 -2.43 -20.39
CA THR A 72 25.23 -2.42 -19.34
C THR A 72 26.61 -2.04 -19.88
N LYS A 73 27.29 -1.15 -19.16
CA LYS A 73 28.67 -0.73 -19.44
C LYS A 73 29.52 -0.97 -18.20
N GLU A 74 30.67 -1.60 -18.37
CA GLU A 74 31.69 -1.71 -17.32
C GLU A 74 32.59 -0.47 -17.36
N THR A 75 32.98 0.03 -16.20
CA THR A 75 33.95 1.11 -16.03
C THR A 75 35.09 0.66 -15.12
N GLU A 76 36.23 1.35 -15.11
CA GLU A 76 37.41 0.96 -14.31
C GLU A 76 37.28 1.23 -12.81
N GLY A 77 36.36 2.11 -12.44
CA GLY A 77 36.19 2.64 -11.10
C GLY A 77 35.31 1.76 -10.24
N THR A 78 35.66 1.70 -8.96
CA THR A 78 34.93 0.95 -7.94
C THR A 78 34.02 1.84 -7.09
N SER A 79 33.94 3.14 -7.39
CA SER A 79 33.16 4.13 -6.65
C SER A 79 32.25 4.92 -7.61
N PRO A 80 30.95 5.08 -7.32
CA PRO A 80 30.07 5.97 -8.08
C PRO A 80 30.53 7.44 -8.02
N PRO A 81 30.22 8.28 -9.04
CA PRO A 81 29.54 7.97 -10.30
C PRO A 81 30.47 7.34 -11.36
N LEU A 82 29.88 6.78 -12.42
CA LEU A 82 30.59 6.14 -13.56
C LEU A 82 31.86 6.90 -13.97
N ASP A 83 32.98 6.18 -14.09
CA ASP A 83 34.28 6.72 -14.47
C ASP A 83 34.70 6.26 -15.89
N THR A 84 35.99 5.97 -16.12
CA THR A 84 36.49 5.59 -17.45
C THR A 84 35.87 4.29 -17.94
N PHE A 85 35.29 4.34 -19.14
CA PHE A 85 34.70 3.19 -19.83
C PHE A 85 35.74 2.08 -20.05
N ARG A 86 35.36 0.84 -19.74
CA ARG A 86 36.18 -0.36 -19.91
C ARG A 86 35.66 -1.29 -21.01
N ARG A 87 34.36 -1.61 -21.02
CA ARG A 87 33.73 -2.43 -22.08
C ARG A 87 32.20 -2.30 -22.12
N ASN A 88 31.61 -2.72 -23.24
CA ASN A 88 30.17 -2.97 -23.41
C ASN A 88 29.85 -4.45 -23.14
N GLY A 89 28.62 -4.76 -22.72
CA GLY A 89 28.07 -6.11 -22.88
C GLY A 89 28.11 -7.04 -21.67
N VAL A 90 28.25 -6.54 -20.44
CA VAL A 90 28.19 -7.39 -19.23
C VAL A 90 26.82 -8.06 -19.06
N SER A 91 26.79 -9.37 -18.88
CA SER A 91 25.54 -10.12 -18.68
C SER A 91 24.95 -9.85 -17.30
N VAL A 92 23.86 -9.07 -17.24
CA VAL A 92 23.09 -8.80 -16.02
C VAL A 92 21.60 -8.98 -16.29
N LYS A 93 20.90 -9.59 -15.32
CA LYS A 93 19.44 -9.60 -15.27
C LYS A 93 18.98 -8.94 -13.98
N ILE A 94 18.30 -7.80 -14.10
CA ILE A 94 17.65 -7.13 -12.97
C ILE A 94 16.22 -7.66 -12.86
N THR A 95 15.86 -8.20 -11.71
CA THR A 95 14.50 -8.64 -11.40
C THR A 95 14.02 -7.97 -10.13
N GLY A 96 12.78 -7.50 -10.14
CA GLY A 96 12.12 -6.93 -8.97
C GLY A 96 10.65 -6.64 -9.30
N ALA A 97 9.80 -6.65 -8.30
CA ALA A 97 8.47 -6.08 -8.43
C ALA A 97 8.60 -4.55 -8.32
N PRO A 98 7.82 -3.75 -9.08
CA PRO A 98 7.68 -2.34 -8.77
C PRO A 98 7.25 -2.19 -7.29
N PRO A 99 7.68 -1.13 -6.59
CA PRO A 99 7.14 -0.87 -5.27
C PRO A 99 5.61 -0.82 -5.36
N PRO A 100 4.88 -1.37 -4.38
CA PRO A 100 3.43 -1.24 -4.39
C PRO A 100 3.08 0.24 -4.50
N PRO A 101 2.07 0.61 -5.30
CA PRO A 101 1.68 2.01 -5.43
C PRO A 101 1.37 2.57 -4.03
N PRO A 102 1.73 3.84 -3.76
CA PRO A 102 1.47 4.44 -2.48
C PRO A 102 -0.04 4.33 -2.15
N PRO A 103 -0.39 4.01 -0.89
CA PRO A 103 -1.78 3.98 -0.49
C PRO A 103 -2.50 5.28 -0.83
N THR A 104 -3.67 5.16 -1.42
CA THR A 104 -4.59 6.24 -1.75
C THR A 104 -5.65 6.34 -0.65
N ALA A 105 -5.84 7.54 -0.13
CA ALA A 105 -6.90 7.82 0.84
C ALA A 105 -8.26 7.86 0.12
N VAL A 106 -9.08 6.83 0.31
CA VAL A 106 -10.44 6.76 -0.23
C VAL A 106 -11.45 7.13 0.85
N ASN A 107 -12.02 8.33 0.73
CA ASN A 107 -13.08 8.83 1.60
C ASN A 107 -14.42 8.19 1.22
N LEU A 108 -15.03 7.47 2.17
CA LEU A 108 -16.33 6.81 2.01
C LEU A 108 -17.51 7.76 2.25
N ALA A 109 -17.26 8.96 2.79
CA ALA A 109 -18.25 10.01 3.03
C ALA A 109 -17.81 11.35 2.42
N PRO A 110 -17.59 11.44 1.09
CA PRO A 110 -17.18 12.68 0.45
C PRO A 110 -18.31 13.70 0.45
N ALA A 111 -17.98 14.99 0.64
CA ALA A 111 -18.96 16.08 0.64
C ALA A 111 -19.79 16.16 -0.66
N ALA A 112 -19.23 15.73 -1.79
CA ALA A 112 -19.94 15.70 -3.07
C ALA A 112 -21.13 14.71 -3.08
N ALA A 113 -21.18 13.73 -2.17
CA ALA A 113 -22.23 12.72 -2.12
C ALA A 113 -23.47 13.15 -1.32
N GLY A 114 -23.42 14.27 -0.58
CA GLY A 114 -24.55 14.70 0.26
C GLY A 114 -24.24 15.86 1.20
N SER A 115 -24.93 15.91 2.34
CA SER A 115 -24.78 16.96 3.34
C SER A 115 -24.34 16.42 4.69
N PHE A 116 -23.46 17.14 5.39
CA PHE A 116 -23.03 16.75 6.72
C PHE A 116 -24.03 17.18 7.80
N VAL A 117 -24.39 16.22 8.65
CA VAL A 117 -25.31 16.41 9.78
C VAL A 117 -24.56 16.15 11.08
N GLN A 118 -24.57 17.16 11.95
CA GLN A 118 -23.93 17.09 13.26
C GLN A 118 -24.85 16.47 14.31
N GLY A 119 -24.27 16.00 15.42
CA GLY A 119 -25.02 15.51 16.58
C GLY A 119 -25.53 14.08 16.47
N GLN A 120 -25.09 13.33 15.46
CA GLN A 120 -25.41 11.91 15.33
C GLN A 120 -24.78 11.11 16.47
N SER A 121 -25.52 10.14 17.02
CA SER A 121 -25.08 9.37 18.19
C SER A 121 -23.91 8.43 17.88
N TYR A 122 -23.02 8.35 18.87
CA TYR A 122 -22.22 7.16 19.15
C TYR A 122 -22.67 6.55 20.49
N SER A 123 -22.01 5.48 20.97
CA SER A 123 -22.56 4.40 21.82
C SER A 123 -23.09 3.21 21.02
N GLU A 124 -22.55 3.03 19.82
CA GLU A 124 -22.95 2.00 18.86
C GLU A 124 -21.84 1.80 17.82
N THR A 125 -21.91 0.70 17.09
CA THR A 125 -21.14 0.49 15.88
C THR A 125 -21.82 1.22 14.74
N ARG A 126 -21.11 2.10 14.03
CA ARG A 126 -21.57 2.77 12.82
C ARG A 126 -20.69 2.30 11.65
N GLY A 127 -21.33 1.85 10.58
CA GLY A 127 -20.63 1.23 9.46
C GLY A 127 -21.15 1.66 8.10
N VAL A 128 -20.30 1.47 7.10
CA VAL A 128 -20.56 1.77 5.69
C VAL A 128 -20.36 0.51 4.88
N GLU A 129 -21.38 0.12 4.13
CA GLU A 129 -21.32 -0.96 3.15
C GLU A 129 -20.85 -0.42 1.80
N PHE A 130 -19.89 -1.12 1.19
CA PHE A 130 -19.36 -0.78 -0.12
C PHE A 130 -18.95 -2.01 -0.91
N VAL A 131 -18.97 -1.88 -2.23
CA VAL A 131 -18.42 -2.85 -3.17
C VAL A 131 -17.03 -2.41 -3.59
N VAL A 132 -16.09 -3.36 -3.67
CA VAL A 132 -14.77 -3.14 -4.27
C VAL A 132 -14.90 -3.20 -5.78
N GLU A 133 -14.80 -2.06 -6.44
CA GLU A 133 -14.93 -1.95 -7.89
C GLU A 133 -13.62 -2.38 -8.60
N GLY A 134 -13.65 -2.56 -9.92
CA GLY A 134 -12.48 -2.97 -10.72
C GLY A 134 -12.17 -4.47 -10.65
N ASN A 135 -10.94 -4.86 -11.05
CA ASN A 135 -10.54 -6.27 -11.25
C ASN A 135 -9.36 -6.74 -10.38
N GLN A 136 -8.82 -5.88 -9.52
CA GLN A 136 -7.73 -6.21 -8.59
C GLN A 136 -8.19 -6.11 -7.15
N PRO A 137 -7.73 -7.02 -6.26
CA PRO A 137 -7.92 -6.87 -4.82
C PRO A 137 -7.39 -5.52 -4.32
N VAL A 138 -7.92 -5.05 -3.20
CA VAL A 138 -7.51 -3.83 -2.53
C VAL A 138 -6.94 -4.15 -1.16
N SER A 139 -5.70 -3.76 -0.91
CA SER A 139 -5.09 -3.82 0.41
C SER A 139 -5.42 -2.56 1.19
N VAL A 140 -5.94 -2.68 2.42
CA VAL A 140 -6.25 -1.56 3.31
C VAL A 140 -5.15 -1.45 4.35
N ALA A 141 -4.44 -0.32 4.35
CA ALA A 141 -3.32 -0.06 5.25
C ALA A 141 -3.76 0.68 6.53
N THR A 142 -4.74 1.57 6.45
CA THR A 142 -5.29 2.26 7.62
C THR A 142 -6.78 2.57 7.44
N MET A 143 -7.48 2.65 8.57
CA MET A 143 -8.84 3.19 8.66
C MET A 143 -8.81 4.46 9.51
N THR A 144 -9.37 5.54 9.00
CA THR A 144 -9.49 6.81 9.72
C THR A 144 -10.95 7.12 9.98
N LEU A 145 -11.30 7.44 11.23
CA LEU A 145 -12.58 8.03 11.60
C LEU A 145 -12.38 9.50 11.93
N SER A 146 -13.19 10.37 11.33
CA SER A 146 -13.13 11.82 11.53
C SER A 146 -14.45 12.40 12.04
N GLY A 147 -14.39 13.60 12.61
CA GLY A 147 -15.58 14.38 12.98
C GLY A 147 -16.37 13.82 14.15
N PHE A 148 -15.73 13.07 15.05
CA PHE A 148 -16.36 12.55 16.26
C PHE A 148 -16.02 13.38 17.50
N ASN A 149 -16.90 13.33 18.50
CA ASN A 149 -16.82 14.01 19.79
C ASN A 149 -16.93 12.96 20.88
N VAL A 150 -16.01 12.99 21.85
CA VAL A 150 -16.06 12.14 23.06
C VAL A 150 -15.79 12.99 24.30
N PHE A 151 -16.52 12.74 25.39
CA PHE A 151 -16.48 13.57 26.60
C PHE A 151 -15.52 13.04 27.68
N ALA A 152 -14.97 11.84 27.47
CA ALA A 152 -13.93 11.22 28.28
C ALA A 152 -13.00 10.43 27.34
N PRO A 153 -11.75 10.15 27.74
CA PRO A 153 -10.90 9.24 26.99
C PRO A 153 -11.61 7.92 26.75
N THR A 154 -11.71 7.49 25.49
CA THR A 154 -12.47 6.29 25.12
C THR A 154 -11.71 5.47 24.08
N THR A 155 -11.91 4.16 24.13
CA THR A 155 -11.40 3.26 23.10
C THR A 155 -12.34 3.29 21.90
N ILE A 156 -11.78 3.58 20.74
CA ILE A 156 -12.45 3.53 19.45
C ILE A 156 -11.94 2.29 18.74
N GLY A 157 -12.84 1.37 18.43
CA GLY A 157 -12.46 0.22 17.62
C GLY A 157 -12.85 0.41 16.16
N ALA A 158 -12.09 -0.21 15.27
CA ALA A 158 -12.37 -0.36 13.85
C ALA A 158 -12.56 -1.85 13.51
N ARG A 159 -13.48 -2.13 12.59
CA ARG A 159 -13.72 -3.47 12.05
C ARG A 159 -13.94 -3.43 10.55
N ILE A 160 -13.52 -4.49 9.88
CA ILE A 160 -13.89 -4.79 8.50
C ILE A 160 -14.57 -6.15 8.49
N TYR A 161 -15.76 -6.21 7.90
CA TYR A 161 -16.51 -7.44 7.68
C TYR A 161 -16.70 -7.68 6.18
N ASN A 162 -16.92 -8.93 5.79
CA ASN A 162 -17.65 -9.19 4.55
C ASN A 162 -19.16 -9.02 4.80
N ILE A 163 -19.95 -8.94 3.73
CA ILE A 163 -21.41 -8.74 3.86
C ILE A 163 -22.15 -9.92 4.53
N ALA A 164 -21.54 -11.11 4.57
CA ALA A 164 -22.08 -12.27 5.28
C ALA A 164 -21.88 -12.18 6.81
N GLY A 165 -21.26 -11.12 7.31
CA GLY A 165 -21.03 -10.90 8.74
C GLY A 165 -19.73 -11.50 9.28
N GLN A 166 -18.89 -12.11 8.44
CA GLN A 166 -17.58 -12.60 8.86
C GLN A 166 -16.65 -11.42 9.12
N LEU A 167 -16.07 -11.38 10.33
CA LEU A 167 -15.02 -10.43 10.68
C LEU A 167 -13.74 -10.79 9.91
N LEU A 168 -13.27 -9.87 9.07
CA LEU A 168 -12.03 -10.00 8.31
C LEU A 168 -10.85 -9.38 9.06
N TRP A 169 -11.11 -8.29 9.77
CA TRP A 169 -10.09 -7.58 10.53
C TRP A 169 -10.72 -6.73 11.64
N SER A 170 -10.03 -6.60 12.76
CA SER A 170 -10.38 -5.68 13.86
C SER A 170 -9.15 -5.07 14.52
N GLY A 171 -9.30 -3.85 15.02
CA GLY A 171 -8.29 -3.18 15.84
C GLY A 171 -8.90 -2.01 16.62
N SER A 172 -8.10 -1.33 17.43
CA SER A 172 -8.58 -0.22 18.26
C SER A 172 -7.49 0.82 18.52
N GLY A 173 -7.93 2.04 18.85
CA GLY A 173 -7.07 3.11 19.33
C GLY A 173 -7.76 3.89 20.45
N LEU A 174 -6.95 4.55 21.28
CA LEU A 174 -7.43 5.42 22.34
C LEU A 174 -7.61 6.84 21.80
N ALA A 175 -8.77 7.43 21.98
CA ALA A 175 -9.01 8.85 21.72
C ALA A 175 -9.12 9.61 23.05
N PRO A 176 -8.47 10.77 23.21
CA PRO A 176 -8.69 11.64 24.35
C PRO A 176 -10.10 12.27 24.31
N ALA A 177 -10.51 12.92 25.40
CA ALA A 177 -11.71 13.76 25.37
C ALA A 177 -11.50 14.96 24.42
N GLY A 178 -12.52 15.30 23.65
CA GLY A 178 -12.42 16.38 22.68
C GLY A 178 -13.52 16.36 21.62
N GLN A 179 -13.55 17.40 20.80
CA GLN A 179 -14.52 17.60 19.72
C GLN A 179 -13.86 17.57 18.34
N GLN A 180 -14.63 17.20 17.32
CA GLN A 180 -14.24 17.12 15.91
C GLN A 180 -12.92 16.37 15.69
N GLN A 181 -12.72 15.32 16.49
CA GLN A 181 -11.49 14.55 16.53
C GLN A 181 -11.36 13.66 15.30
N THR A 182 -10.12 13.21 15.09
CA THR A 182 -9.76 12.24 14.08
C THR A 182 -8.87 11.18 14.71
N ILE A 183 -9.11 9.91 14.39
CA ILE A 183 -8.26 8.80 14.80
C ILE A 183 -7.97 7.92 13.59
N THR A 184 -6.71 7.50 13.46
CA THR A 184 -6.26 6.59 12.41
C THR A 184 -5.77 5.31 13.05
N ILE A 185 -6.31 4.18 12.61
CA ILE A 185 -5.97 2.84 13.12
C ILE A 185 -5.30 2.06 11.98
N PRO A 186 -4.08 1.53 12.19
CA PRO A 186 -3.43 0.63 11.22
C PRO A 186 -4.28 -0.60 10.95
N VAL A 187 -4.32 -1.05 9.70
CA VAL A 187 -5.11 -2.19 9.21
C VAL A 187 -4.22 -3.14 8.42
N GLN A 188 -4.53 -4.43 8.50
CA GLN A 188 -3.93 -5.47 7.67
C GLN A 188 -5.05 -6.33 7.08
N ALA A 189 -5.71 -5.81 6.03
CA ALA A 189 -6.83 -6.48 5.38
C ALA A 189 -6.69 -6.41 3.84
N ILE A 190 -7.08 -7.49 3.17
CA ILE A 190 -7.15 -7.57 1.70
C ILE A 190 -8.60 -7.84 1.30
N LEU A 191 -9.16 -6.95 0.49
CA LEU A 191 -10.53 -7.02 0.00
C LEU A 191 -10.52 -7.45 -1.46
N GLN A 192 -11.14 -8.59 -1.76
CA GLN A 192 -11.24 -9.10 -3.13
C GLN A 192 -12.15 -8.22 -3.99
N ALA A 193 -11.75 -8.00 -5.25
CA ALA A 193 -12.54 -7.27 -6.25
C ALA A 193 -13.93 -7.91 -6.44
N GLY A 194 -14.95 -7.08 -6.65
CA GLY A 194 -16.35 -7.49 -6.75
C GLY A 194 -16.99 -7.90 -5.42
N GLY A 195 -16.21 -8.04 -4.34
CA GLY A 195 -16.73 -8.34 -3.02
C GLY A 195 -17.47 -7.15 -2.40
N THR A 196 -18.45 -7.46 -1.55
CA THR A 196 -19.18 -6.48 -0.73
C THR A 196 -18.71 -6.59 0.71
N TYR A 197 -18.33 -5.45 1.28
CA TYR A 197 -17.72 -5.35 2.60
C TYR A 197 -18.37 -4.24 3.42
N LEU A 198 -18.11 -4.28 4.72
CA LEU A 198 -18.56 -3.28 5.66
C LEU A 198 -17.38 -2.80 6.51
N ALA A 199 -17.05 -1.52 6.40
CA ALA A 199 -16.08 -0.84 7.26
C ALA A 199 -16.82 -0.11 8.38
N ALA A 200 -16.46 -0.35 9.63
CA ALA A 200 -17.18 0.18 10.77
C ALA A 200 -16.27 0.63 11.91
N PHE A 201 -16.79 1.56 12.70
CA PHE A 201 -16.22 1.97 13.97
C PHE A 201 -17.23 1.77 15.10
N TYR A 202 -16.75 1.28 16.25
CA TYR A 202 -17.49 1.30 17.51
C TYR A 202 -16.86 2.34 18.41
N VAL A 203 -17.69 3.24 18.95
CA VAL A 203 -17.28 4.30 19.87
C VAL A 203 -18.15 4.21 21.11
N THR A 204 -17.54 4.01 22.27
CA THR A 204 -18.23 3.88 23.57
C THR A 204 -18.66 5.27 24.06
N GLY A 205 -19.79 5.75 23.54
CA GLY A 205 -20.39 7.04 23.88
C GLY A 205 -19.78 8.22 23.15
N GLY A 206 -20.62 9.18 22.76
CA GLY A 206 -20.20 10.39 22.05
C GLY A 206 -21.20 10.83 20.98
N SER A 207 -20.78 11.76 20.15
CA SER A 207 -21.53 12.17 18.96
C SER A 207 -20.60 12.39 17.78
N GLY A 208 -21.14 12.55 16.58
CA GLY A 208 -20.32 12.86 15.41
C GLY A 208 -21.06 13.62 14.34
N THR A 209 -20.27 14.06 13.37
CA THR A 209 -20.71 14.61 12.11
C THR A 209 -20.73 13.49 11.07
N PHE A 210 -21.88 13.22 10.47
CA PHE A 210 -22.05 12.15 9.49
C PHE A 210 -22.54 12.73 8.18
N LEU A 211 -22.20 12.08 7.07
CA LEU A 211 -22.79 12.40 5.78
C LEU A 211 -24.19 11.79 5.72
N GLN A 212 -25.19 12.58 5.36
CA GLN A 212 -26.45 12.10 4.83
C GLN A 212 -26.37 12.18 3.30
N PRO A 213 -26.20 11.04 2.59
CA PRO A 213 -26.11 11.06 1.15
C PRO A 213 -27.42 11.52 0.51
N THR A 214 -27.31 12.21 -0.62
CA THR A 214 -28.49 12.67 -1.38
C THR A 214 -29.31 11.47 -1.83
N GLY A 215 -30.63 11.52 -1.62
CA GLY A 215 -31.55 10.47 -2.04
C GLY A 215 -31.61 9.23 -1.13
N TRP A 216 -30.90 9.22 0.00
CA TRP A 216 -30.98 8.12 0.96
C TRP A 216 -32.17 8.24 1.92
N SER A 217 -32.83 7.11 2.15
CA SER A 217 -33.91 6.91 3.11
C SER A 217 -33.77 5.52 3.76
N LEU A 218 -34.50 5.25 4.84
CA LEU A 218 -34.49 3.92 5.47
C LEU A 218 -35.04 2.81 4.54
N SER A 219 -35.91 3.17 3.60
CA SER A 219 -36.53 2.25 2.64
C SER A 219 -35.75 2.09 1.34
N GLY A 220 -34.72 2.90 1.09
CA GLY A 220 -34.01 2.88 -0.18
C GLY A 220 -32.80 3.82 -0.20
N THR A 221 -31.74 3.38 -0.87
CA THR A 221 -30.50 4.13 -1.02
C THR A 221 -30.15 4.29 -2.50
N GLN A 222 -29.41 5.35 -2.82
CA GLN A 222 -28.82 5.58 -4.13
C GLN A 222 -27.30 5.43 -4.01
N PRO A 223 -26.68 4.39 -4.59
CA PRO A 223 -25.24 4.22 -4.48
C PRO A 223 -24.45 5.40 -5.04
N TYR A 224 -23.30 5.69 -4.43
CA TYR A 224 -22.37 6.73 -4.88
C TYR A 224 -20.94 6.20 -4.80
N GLU A 225 -20.01 6.89 -5.47
CA GLU A 225 -18.60 6.52 -5.41
C GLU A 225 -17.87 7.22 -4.26
N GLY A 226 -16.96 6.48 -3.62
CA GLY A 226 -15.98 7.08 -2.72
C GLY A 226 -15.08 8.06 -3.47
N SER A 227 -14.32 8.87 -2.73
CA SER A 227 -13.36 9.82 -3.32
C SER A 227 -11.92 9.44 -2.97
N PRO A 228 -11.03 9.21 -3.94
CA PRO A 228 -11.26 9.34 -5.38
C PRO A 228 -12.19 8.24 -5.94
N ALA A 229 -12.83 8.58 -7.05
CA ALA A 229 -13.76 7.74 -7.81
C ALA A 229 -13.16 6.40 -8.26
N GLY A 230 -14.02 5.41 -8.50
CA GLY A 230 -13.67 4.12 -9.13
C GLY A 230 -13.07 3.03 -8.23
N TRP A 231 -12.89 3.26 -6.92
CA TRP A 231 -12.37 2.23 -6.01
C TRP A 231 -13.45 1.50 -5.24
N PHE A 232 -14.35 2.27 -4.64
CA PHE A 232 -15.43 1.75 -3.81
C PHE A 232 -16.73 2.40 -4.21
N ARG A 233 -17.77 1.57 -4.41
CA ARG A 233 -19.14 2.03 -4.58
C ARG A 233 -19.91 1.81 -3.29
N ILE A 234 -20.26 2.90 -2.62
CA ILE A 234 -20.90 2.92 -1.32
C ILE A 234 -22.39 2.70 -1.52
N GLN A 235 -22.97 1.76 -0.78
CA GLN A 235 -24.34 1.32 -1.00
C GLN A 235 -25.28 1.69 0.14
N ARG A 236 -24.84 1.51 1.39
CA ARG A 236 -25.68 1.64 2.59
C ARG A 236 -24.87 2.04 3.81
N ALA A 237 -25.55 2.63 4.79
CA ALA A 237 -25.04 2.79 6.15
C ALA A 237 -25.79 1.84 7.09
N TRP A 238 -25.08 1.42 8.13
CA TRP A 238 -25.56 0.44 9.09
C TRP A 238 -25.18 0.83 10.51
N GLN A 239 -25.96 0.35 11.47
CA GLN A 239 -25.67 0.48 12.88
C GLN A 239 -25.91 -0.80 13.69
N SER A 240 -25.31 -0.88 14.87
CA SER A 240 -25.59 -1.88 15.90
C SER A 240 -25.33 -1.29 17.28
N PRO A 241 -26.21 -1.52 18.28
CA PRO A 241 -26.00 -1.01 19.64
C PRO A 241 -24.81 -1.67 20.36
N VAL A 242 -24.30 -2.78 19.82
CA VAL A 242 -23.14 -3.50 20.36
C VAL A 242 -21.93 -3.36 19.45
N ASP A 243 -20.76 -3.60 20.02
CA ASP A 243 -19.51 -3.78 19.29
C ASP A 243 -19.53 -5.11 18.52
N GLY A 244 -20.03 -5.08 17.29
CA GLY A 244 -20.22 -6.26 16.46
C GLY A 244 -20.71 -5.91 15.06
N PHE A 245 -21.06 -6.92 14.28
CA PHE A 245 -21.55 -6.73 12.91
C PHE A 245 -22.84 -5.88 12.90
N PRO A 246 -22.87 -4.72 12.21
CA PRO A 246 -24.06 -3.90 12.09
C PRO A 246 -25.18 -4.57 11.30
N GLN A 247 -26.39 -4.58 11.85
CA GLN A 247 -27.56 -5.24 11.24
C GLN A 247 -28.75 -4.30 11.01
N ASN A 248 -28.74 -3.12 11.63
CA ASN A 248 -29.84 -2.17 11.51
C ASN A 248 -29.51 -1.12 10.42
N PRO A 249 -30.36 -0.93 9.41
CA PRO A 249 -30.15 0.10 8.39
C PRO A 249 -30.09 1.51 9.00
N ASN A 250 -29.25 2.36 8.41
CA ASN A 250 -29.17 3.78 8.72
C ASN A 250 -29.01 4.59 7.42
N VAL A 251 -29.29 5.89 7.48
CA VAL A 251 -29.10 6.84 6.37
C VAL A 251 -27.87 7.73 6.55
N PHE A 252 -27.24 7.69 7.72
CA PHE A 252 -26.07 8.51 8.06
C PHE A 252 -24.78 7.69 7.99
N VAL A 253 -23.90 8.09 7.08
CA VAL A 253 -22.60 7.48 6.81
C VAL A 253 -21.54 8.15 7.72
N PRO A 254 -20.86 7.40 8.62
CA PRO A 254 -19.74 7.95 9.38
C PRO A 254 -18.61 8.41 8.44
N GLN A 255 -17.88 9.45 8.84
CA GLN A 255 -16.73 9.95 8.08
C GLN A 255 -15.54 8.99 8.17
N ILE A 256 -15.57 7.96 7.34
CA ILE A 256 -14.53 6.93 7.24
C ILE A 256 -13.68 7.17 6.00
N THR A 257 -12.36 7.16 6.18
CA THR A 257 -11.38 7.12 5.07
C THR A 257 -10.56 5.84 5.15
N LEU A 258 -10.44 5.13 4.03
CA LEU A 258 -9.62 3.93 3.88
C LEU A 258 -8.35 4.29 3.10
N ASN A 259 -7.17 4.19 3.73
CA ASN A 259 -5.93 4.35 2.99
C ASN A 259 -5.54 3.02 2.37
N SER A 260 -5.60 2.92 1.04
CA SER A 260 -5.65 1.63 0.34
C SER A 260 -4.78 1.58 -0.91
N SER A 261 -4.25 0.41 -1.28
CA SER A 261 -3.49 0.19 -2.52
C SER A 261 -4.06 -0.97 -3.35
N ARG A 262 -3.81 -0.95 -4.66
CA ARG A 262 -4.10 -2.04 -5.61
C ARG A 262 -2.80 -2.62 -6.15
#